data_AF-A0A7C3XI04-F1
#
_entry.id   AF-A0A7C3XI04-F1
#
_cell.length_a   1.000
_cell.length_b   1.000
_cell.length_c   1.000
_cell.angle_alpha   90.00
_cell.angle_beta   90.00
_cell.angle_gamma   90.00
#
_symmetry.space_group_name_H-M   'P 1'
#
loop_
_entity.id
_entity.type
_entity.pdbx_description
1 polymer ?
#
loop_
_entity_poly.entity_id
_entity_poly.type
_entity_poly.pdbx_seq_one_letter_code
_entity_poly.pdbx_strand_id
1 'polypeptide(L)' 'MKILVFGAKGMLGHDLMNVFTAPGYEIIGLDKPEVDITDKFAA' A
#
# COMPACT_ATOMS: atom_id res chain seq x y z
N MET A 1 13.54 -0.37 6.40
CA MET A 1 13.21 -0.11 4.98
C MET A 1 11.75 0.31 4.94
N LYS A 2 11.39 1.31 4.14
CA LYS A 2 10.01 1.79 4.01
C LYS A 2 9.38 1.20 2.75
N ILE A 3 8.17 0.66 2.85
CA ILE A 3 7.44 0.04 1.75
C ILE A 3 6.09 0.74 1.59
N LEU A 4 5.77 1.14 0.36
CA LEU A 4 4.49 1.71 -0.03
C LEU A 4 3.74 0.73 -0.93
N VAL A 5 2.52 0.36 -0.56
CA VAL A 5 1.65 -0.53 -1.35
C VAL A 5 0.42 0.24 -1.81
N PHE A 6 0.24 0.35 -3.13
CA PHE A 6 -0.99 0.85 -3.75
C PHE A 6 -1.99 -0.30 -3.96
N GLY A 7 -3.29 -0.01 -3.80
CA GLY A 7 -4.34 -1.03 -3.85
C GLY A 7 -4.33 -1.95 -2.62
N ALA A 8 -3.97 -1.41 -1.45
CA ALA A 8 -3.78 -2.19 -0.22
C ALA A 8 -5.03 -2.92 0.29
N LYS A 9 -6.24 -2.55 -0.15
CA LYS A 9 -7.52 -3.22 0.19
C LYS A 9 -7.90 -4.30 -0.82
N GLY A 10 -7.16 -4.46 -1.92
CA GLY A 10 -7.30 -5.59 -2.84
C GLY A 10 -6.77 -6.90 -2.23
N MET A 11 -7.06 -8.05 -2.86
CA MET A 11 -6.66 -9.37 -2.36
C MET A 11 -5.14 -9.46 -2.12
N LEU A 12 -4.34 -9.15 -3.14
CA LEU A 12 -2.89 -9.17 -3.02
C LEU A 12 -2.37 -8.07 -2.08
N GLY A 13 -2.95 -6.88 -2.13
CA GLY A 13 -2.54 -5.76 -1.28
C GLY A 13 -2.65 -6.11 0.20
N HIS A 14 -3.76 -6.72 0.59
CA HIS A 14 -3.99 -7.19 1.95
C HIS A 14 -2.95 -8.22 2.40
N ASP A 15 -2.64 -9.21 1.56
CA ASP A 15 -1.64 -10.23 1.86
C ASP A 15 -0.24 -9.62 2.02
N LEU A 16 0.13 -8.67 1.15
CA LEU A 16 1.42 -7.98 1.22
C LEU A 16 1.57 -7.16 2.51
N MET A 17 0.50 -6.54 3.01
CA MET A 17 0.53 -5.84 4.30
C MET A 17 0.99 -6.76 5.42
N ASN A 18 0.49 -8.00 5.47
CA ASN A 18 0.86 -8.99 6.49
C ASN A 18 2.30 -9.49 6.30
N VAL A 19 2.69 -9.80 5.05
CA VAL A 19 4.04 -10.32 4.72
C VAL A 19 5.13 -9.34 5.10
N PHE A 20 4.95 -8.04 4.88
CA PHE A 20 5.97 -7.03 5.18
C PHE A 20 5.92 -6.52 6.62
N THR A 21 4.80 -6.68 7.32
CA THR A 21 4.72 -6.42 8.76
C THR A 21 5.54 -7.44 9.56
N ALA A 22 5.50 -8.72 9.19
CA ALA A 22 6.21 -9.81 9.89
C ALA A 22 7.73 -9.59 10.07
N PRO A 23 8.50 -9.15 9.06
CA PRO A 23 9.91 -8.81 9.19
C PRO A 23 10.19 -7.42 9.82
N GLY A 24 9.15 -6.68 10.26
CA GLY A 24 9.29 -5.40 10.93
C GLY A 24 9.58 -4.21 9.99
N TYR A 25 9.15 -4.29 8.72
CA TYR A 25 9.25 -3.13 7.83
C TYR A 25 8.21 -2.06 8.20
N GLU A 26 8.58 -0.80 7.98
CA GLU A 26 7.63 0.31 8.05
C GLU A 26 6.83 0.31 6.74
N ILE A 27 5.60 -0.19 6.80
CA ILE A 27 4.72 -0.35 5.64
C ILE A 27 3.56 0.65 5.67
N ILE A 28 3.29 1.24 4.51
CA ILE A 28 2.18 2.17 4.28
C ILE A 28 1.31 1.59 3.17
N GLY A 29 0.01 1.44 3.44
CA GLY A 29 -0.97 0.98 2.46
C GLY A 29 -1.89 2.12 2.03
N LEU A 30 -2.00 2.34 0.72
CA LEU A 30 -2.93 3.30 0.10
C LEU A 30 -3.83 2.56 -0.88
N ASP A 31 -5.08 3.01 -1.04
CA ASP A 31 -6.01 2.51 -2.04
C ASP A 31 -6.63 3.68 -2.81
N LYS A 32 -7.48 3.39 -3.79
CA LYS A 32 -8.07 4.37 -4.70
C LYS A 32 -8.75 5.56 -4.00
N PRO A 33 -9.48 5.39 -2.88
CA PRO A 33 -10.07 6.53 -2.16
C PRO A 33 -9.02 7.46 -1.54
N GLU A 34 -7.83 6.93 -1.24
CA GLU A 34 -6.72 7.69 -0.66
C GLU A 34 -5.83 8.32 -1.74
N VAL A 35 -5.47 7.55 -2.78
CA VAL A 35 -4.62 8.00 -3.91
C VAL A 35 -5.08 7.36 -5.22
N ASP A 36 -5.35 8.19 -6.22
CA ASP A 36 -5.57 7.75 -7.58
C ASP A 36 -4.25 7.77 -8.37
N ILE A 37 -3.67 6.60 -8.62
CA ILE A 37 -2.43 6.47 -9.38
C ILE A 37 -2.55 6.93 -10.84
N THR A 38 -3.76 7.15 -11.35
CA THR A 38 -3.99 7.68 -12.70
C THR A 38 -4.00 9.22 -12.75
N ASP A 39 -4.07 9.88 -11.59
CA ASP A 39 -3.92 11.32 -11.47
C ASP A 39 -2.49 11.67 -11.04
N LYS A 40 -1.77 12.36 -11.92
CA LYS A 40 -0.38 12.79 -11.71
C LYS A 40 -0.23 13.78 -10.56
N PHE A 41 -1.33 14.41 -10.13
CA PHE A 41 -1.38 15.39 -9.04
C PHE A 41 -2.16 14.88 -7.82
N ALA A 42 -2.57 13.60 -7.81
CA ALA A 42 -3.12 13.00 -6.60
C ALA A 42 -2.06 13.08 -5.48
N ALA A 43 -2.53 13.56 -4.31
CA ALA A 43 -1.71 13.82 -3.13
C ALA A 43 -1.17 12.54 -2.49
#